data_AF-A0A1F9M9G7-F1
#
_entry.id   AF-A0A1F9M9G7-F1
#
_cell.length_a   1.000
_cell.length_b   1.000
_cell.length_c   1.000
_cell.angle_alpha   90.00
_cell.angle_beta   90.00
_cell.angle_gamma   90.00
#
_symmetry.space_group_name_H-M   'P 1'
#
loop_
_entity.id
_entity.type
_entity.pdbx_description
1 polymer ?
#
loop_
_entity_poly.entity_id
_entity_poly.type
_entity_poly.pdbx_seq_one_letter_code
_entity_poly.pdbx_strand_id
1 'polypeptide(L)'
;MKDKKALTAPCGIDCFNCELYEDNLTNDFAEMIHVKYNVPKDEIACKGCRQQDGKHFHLPKGCATLDCVKAKGVELCCDCNDFPCTFLAPVADQAAKYPHNIKLINLCRIKKVGLDRWIEEEAGQIRKKYFTGKFAVGKGQAE
;
A
#
# COMPACT_ATOMS: atom_id res chain seq x y z
N MET A 1 -12.62 6.89 14.25
CA MET A 1 -11.77 6.13 13.30
C MET A 1 -11.90 6.80 11.95
N LYS A 2 -10.79 7.14 11.30
CA LYS A 2 -10.82 7.65 9.93
C LYS A 2 -11.34 6.56 9.00
N ASP A 3 -11.97 6.97 7.90
CA ASP A 3 -12.58 6.07 6.94
C ASP A 3 -11.50 5.20 6.25
N LYS A 4 -11.46 3.91 6.61
CA LYS A 4 -10.50 2.95 6.05
C LYS A 4 -10.71 2.74 4.54
N LYS A 5 -11.90 3.00 3.98
CA LYS A 5 -12.14 2.97 2.53
C LYS A 5 -11.39 4.09 1.84
N ALA A 6 -11.48 5.31 2.37
CA ALA A 6 -10.71 6.45 1.88
C ALA A 6 -9.19 6.25 2.02
N LEU A 7 -8.76 5.47 3.02
CA LEU A 7 -7.37 5.07 3.23
C LEU A 7 -6.96 3.79 2.48
N THR A 8 -7.83 3.22 1.63
CA THR A 8 -7.44 2.17 0.71
C THR A 8 -6.98 2.80 -0.60
N ALA A 9 -5.68 2.65 -0.92
CA ALA A 9 -5.14 3.17 -2.16
C ALA A 9 -5.77 2.44 -3.36
N PRO A 10 -6.00 3.12 -4.49
CA PRO A 10 -6.54 2.48 -5.70
C PRO A 10 -5.77 1.24 -6.16
N CYS A 11 -4.46 1.20 -5.92
CA CYS A 11 -3.60 0.07 -6.24
C CYS A 11 -3.66 -1.09 -5.23
N GLY A 12 -4.52 -1.04 -4.21
CA GLY A 12 -4.68 -2.10 -3.21
C GLY A 12 -3.71 -2.05 -2.03
N ILE A 13 -2.97 -0.95 -1.83
CA ILE A 13 -2.22 -0.73 -0.58
C ILE A 13 -3.19 -0.32 0.53
N ASP A 14 -3.03 -0.96 1.69
CA ASP A 14 -3.71 -0.66 2.94
C ASP A 14 -3.02 0.49 3.68
N CYS A 15 -3.21 1.74 3.24
CA CYS A 15 -2.50 2.88 3.84
C CYS A 15 -2.77 3.01 5.35
N PHE A 16 -3.95 2.59 5.81
CA PHE A 16 -4.31 2.58 7.24
C PHE A 16 -3.45 1.65 8.11
N ASN A 17 -2.73 0.67 7.53
CA ASN A 17 -1.76 -0.18 8.24
C ASN A 17 -0.29 0.20 7.95
N CYS A 18 -0.05 1.27 7.18
CA CYS A 18 1.30 1.70 6.84
C CYS A 18 1.96 2.42 8.02
N GLU A 19 3.22 2.14 8.32
CA GLU A 19 3.96 2.78 9.42
C GLU A 19 4.24 4.27 9.17
N LEU A 20 4.25 4.69 7.90
CA LEU A 20 4.40 6.11 7.53
C LEU A 20 3.09 6.89 7.66
N TYR A 21 1.95 6.21 7.80
CA TYR A 21 0.67 6.88 7.96
C TYR A 21 0.63 7.61 9.31
N GLU A 22 0.17 8.87 9.32
CA GLU A 22 0.31 9.78 10.44
C GLU A 22 -0.23 9.23 11.77
N ASP A 23 -1.31 8.44 11.75
CA ASP A 23 -1.88 7.86 12.98
C ASP A 23 -1.05 6.65 13.50
N ASN A 24 -0.21 6.06 12.65
CA ASN A 24 0.65 4.91 12.98
C ASN A 24 2.11 5.32 13.22
N LEU A 25 2.49 6.55 12.83
CA LEU A 25 3.87 7.00 12.82
C LEU A 25 4.38 7.23 14.24
N THR A 26 5.41 6.49 14.64
CA THR A 26 6.07 6.68 15.93
C THR A 26 7.19 7.71 15.81
N ASN A 27 7.50 8.39 16.93
CA ASN A 27 8.61 9.36 16.99
C ASN A 27 9.95 8.70 16.62
N ASP A 28 10.19 7.48 17.10
CA ASP A 28 11.43 6.74 16.83
C ASP A 28 11.55 6.39 15.34
N PHE A 29 10.45 5.99 14.70
CA PHE A 29 10.46 5.70 13.27
C PHE A 29 10.64 6.98 12.44
N ALA A 30 9.98 8.08 12.83
CA ALA A 30 10.16 9.38 12.20
C ALA A 30 11.62 9.88 12.33
N GLU A 31 12.24 9.74 13.51
CA GLU A 31 13.66 10.07 13.73
C GLU A 31 14.58 9.21 12.85
N MET A 32 14.35 7.90 12.81
CA MET A 32 15.13 7.00 11.96
C MET A 32 15.08 7.42 10.49
N ILE A 33 13.89 7.75 9.97
CA ILE A 33 13.71 8.20 8.58
C ILE A 33 14.34 9.59 8.37
N HIS A 34 14.19 10.52 9.32
CA HIS A 34 14.80 11.85 9.29
C HIS A 34 16.33 11.76 9.16
N VAL A 35 16.98 11.01 10.05
CA VAL A 35 18.44 10.82 10.05
C VAL A 35 18.90 10.14 8.76
N LYS A 36 18.17 9.12 8.31
CA LYS A 36 18.57 8.30 7.16
C LYS A 36 18.42 9.02 5.81
N TYR A 37 17.37 9.82 5.65
CA TYR A 37 17.02 10.44 4.36
C TYR A 37 17.13 11.96 4.36
N ASN A 38 17.46 12.58 5.50
CA ASN A 38 17.53 14.03 5.69
C ASN A 38 16.22 14.74 5.28
N VAL A 39 15.08 14.19 5.72
CA VAL A 39 13.73 14.70 5.43
C VAL A 39 13.12 15.28 6.71
N PRO A 40 12.48 16.46 6.68
CA PRO A 40 11.78 17.01 7.84
C PRO A 40 10.73 16.03 8.40
N LYS A 41 10.64 15.92 9.73
CA LYS A 41 9.77 14.92 10.37
C LYS A 41 8.28 15.10 10.02
N ASP A 42 7.85 16.33 9.84
CA ASP A 42 6.50 16.70 9.42
C ASP A 42 6.17 16.24 7.99
N GLU A 43 7.16 16.15 7.10
CA GLU A 43 6.99 15.59 5.75
C GLU A 43 6.89 14.05 5.74
N ILE A 44 7.31 13.38 6.83
CA ILE A 44 7.25 11.93 6.97
C ILE A 44 5.81 11.47 7.26
N ALA A 45 5.04 12.26 8.01
CA ALA A 45 3.65 11.97 8.38
C ALA A 45 2.73 11.94 7.14
N CYS A 46 2.51 10.73 6.61
CA CYS A 46 1.68 10.49 5.43
C CYS A 46 0.19 10.60 5.79
N LYS A 47 -0.58 11.28 4.95
CA LYS A 47 -2.04 11.41 5.08
C LYS A 47 -2.80 10.42 4.21
N GLY A 48 -2.08 9.57 3.47
CA GLY A 48 -2.65 8.57 2.57
C GLY A 48 -2.71 9.03 1.12
N CYS A 49 -2.66 8.05 0.21
CA CYS A 49 -2.49 8.29 -1.23
C CYS A 49 -3.60 9.17 -1.83
N ARG A 50 -4.86 8.92 -1.49
CA ARG A 50 -5.99 9.70 -2.03
C ARG A 50 -5.98 11.15 -1.53
N GLN A 51 -5.64 11.37 -0.26
CA GLN A 51 -5.63 12.70 0.35
C GLN A 51 -4.45 13.56 -0.11
N GLN A 52 -3.29 12.94 -0.37
CA GLN A 52 -2.08 13.66 -0.80
C GLN A 52 -1.86 13.63 -2.30
N ASP A 53 -2.84 13.20 -3.08
CA ASP A 53 -2.70 13.10 -4.53
C ASP A 53 -1.50 12.24 -4.97
N GLY A 54 -1.25 11.15 -4.24
CA GLY A 54 -0.12 10.25 -4.47
C GLY A 54 1.26 10.87 -4.20
N LYS A 55 1.33 12.07 -3.61
CA LYS A 55 2.60 12.74 -3.28
C LYS A 55 2.99 12.48 -1.83
N HIS A 56 4.26 12.17 -1.62
CA HIS A 56 4.89 12.02 -0.30
C HIS A 56 6.39 12.23 -0.43
N PHE A 57 7.17 12.30 0.66
CA PHE A 57 8.61 12.57 0.57
C PHE A 57 9.35 11.56 -0.32
N HIS A 58 8.91 10.30 -0.33
CA HIS A 58 9.50 9.24 -1.15
C HIS A 58 8.93 9.19 -2.58
N LEU A 59 7.95 10.03 -2.89
CA LEU A 59 7.28 10.12 -4.17
C LEU A 59 6.93 11.58 -4.52
N PRO A 60 7.94 12.49 -4.61
CA PRO A 60 7.69 13.92 -4.74
C PRO A 60 7.04 14.30 -6.08
N LYS A 61 7.24 13.48 -7.12
CA LYS A 61 6.65 13.68 -8.45
C LYS A 61 5.24 13.10 -8.60
N GLY A 62 4.67 12.50 -7.55
CA GLY A 62 3.37 11.84 -7.62
C GLY A 62 3.43 10.39 -8.13
N CYS A 63 2.26 9.77 -8.29
CA CYS A 63 2.13 8.34 -8.55
C CYS A 63 1.48 8.06 -9.90
N ALA A 64 2.27 7.54 -10.86
CA ALA A 64 1.76 7.17 -12.19
C ALA A 64 0.59 6.17 -12.16
N THR A 65 0.54 5.28 -11.15
CA THR A 65 -0.59 4.35 -10.98
C THR A 65 -1.86 5.09 -10.57
N LEU A 66 -1.76 6.11 -9.70
CA LEU A 66 -2.91 6.95 -9.33
C LEU A 66 -3.38 7.78 -10.54
N ASP A 67 -2.44 8.34 -11.32
CA ASP A 67 -2.76 9.09 -12.54
C ASP A 67 -3.51 8.22 -13.55
N CYS A 68 -3.09 6.97 -13.73
CA CYS A 68 -3.77 5.99 -14.58
C CYS A 68 -5.20 5.70 -14.09
N VAL A 69 -5.39 5.50 -12.78
CA VAL A 69 -6.71 5.29 -12.17
C VAL A 69 -7.64 6.46 -12.44
N LYS A 70 -7.16 7.69 -12.24
CA LYS A 70 -7.92 8.91 -12.54
C LYS A 70 -8.27 9.05 -14.02
N ALA A 71 -7.29 8.82 -14.89
CA ALA A 71 -7.48 8.92 -16.33
C ALA A 71 -8.51 7.90 -16.85
N LYS A 72 -8.59 6.72 -16.24
CA LYS A 72 -9.55 5.66 -16.60
C LYS A 72 -10.88 5.76 -15.85
N GLY A 73 -11.00 6.63 -14.85
CA GLY A 73 -12.23 6.80 -14.07
C GLY A 73 -12.65 5.54 -13.28
N VAL A 74 -11.67 4.75 -12.82
CA VAL A 74 -11.92 3.56 -11.98
C VAL A 74 -11.63 3.86 -10.52
N GLU A 75 -12.32 3.22 -9.58
CA GLU A 75 -12.09 3.46 -8.14
C GLU A 75 -10.92 2.65 -7.59
N LEU A 76 -10.85 1.38 -7.97
CA LEU A 76 -9.74 0.47 -7.67
C LEU A 76 -9.19 -0.10 -8.96
N CYS A 77 -7.90 -0.44 -8.97
CA CYS A 77 -7.30 -1.07 -10.14
C CYS A 77 -7.99 -2.38 -10.53
N CYS A 78 -8.62 -3.11 -9.60
CA CYS A 78 -9.35 -4.35 -9.90
C CYS A 78 -10.66 -4.16 -10.68
N ASP A 79 -11.14 -2.93 -10.77
CA ASP A 79 -12.33 -2.53 -11.54
C ASP A 79 -11.97 -2.19 -13.00
N CYS A 80 -10.67 -2.08 -13.30
CA CYS A 80 -10.19 -1.83 -14.65
C CYS A 80 -10.29 -3.09 -15.53
N ASN A 81 -10.71 -2.91 -16.79
CA ASN A 81 -10.75 -4.00 -17.78
C ASN A 81 -9.37 -4.62 -18.06
N ASP A 82 -8.30 -3.83 -17.91
CA ASP A 82 -6.93 -4.30 -18.11
C ASP A 82 -6.32 -4.94 -16.86
N PHE A 83 -7.10 -5.15 -15.80
CA PHE A 83 -6.60 -5.77 -14.58
C PHE A 83 -6.43 -7.29 -14.74
N PRO A 84 -5.26 -7.85 -14.39
CA PRO A 84 -4.05 -7.18 -13.88
C PRO A 84 -3.16 -6.60 -15.01
N CYS A 85 -2.51 -5.46 -14.77
CA CYS A 85 -1.61 -4.81 -15.72
C CYS A 85 -0.18 -4.61 -15.19
N THR A 86 0.72 -4.15 -16.07
CA THR A 86 2.16 -3.98 -15.78
C THR A 86 2.50 -3.01 -14.65
N PHE A 87 1.64 -2.02 -14.36
CA PHE A 87 1.81 -1.15 -13.18
C PHE A 87 1.74 -1.89 -11.84
N LEU A 88 1.15 -3.09 -11.83
CA LEU A 88 1.01 -3.95 -10.67
C LEU A 88 1.89 -5.19 -10.75
N ALA A 89 2.75 -5.29 -11.78
CA ALA A 89 3.66 -6.42 -11.93
C ALA A 89 4.62 -6.47 -10.74
N PRO A 90 4.80 -7.65 -10.11
CA PRO A 90 5.68 -7.76 -8.98
C PRO A 90 7.15 -7.70 -9.41
N VAL A 91 8.00 -7.10 -8.58
CA VAL A 91 9.46 -7.14 -8.76
C VAL A 91 10.14 -7.56 -7.46
N ALA A 92 11.29 -8.23 -7.57
CA ALA A 92 12.05 -8.63 -6.39
C ALA A 92 12.77 -7.43 -5.75
N ASP A 93 13.18 -6.45 -6.57
CA ASP A 93 13.88 -5.27 -6.10
C ASP A 93 13.03 -4.48 -5.09
N GLN A 94 13.64 -4.14 -3.96
CA GLN A 94 13.01 -3.43 -2.84
C GLN A 94 11.75 -4.08 -2.24
N ALA A 95 11.43 -5.36 -2.53
CA ALA A 95 10.22 -6.02 -2.03
C ALA A 95 10.19 -6.16 -0.50
N ALA A 96 11.35 -6.28 0.13
CA ALA A 96 11.45 -6.28 1.59
C ALA A 96 11.18 -4.90 2.22
N LYS A 97 11.25 -3.82 1.44
CA LYS A 97 11.13 -2.43 1.92
C LYS A 97 9.76 -1.83 1.59
N TYR A 98 9.32 -1.95 0.33
CA TYR A 98 8.06 -1.38 -0.12
C TYR A 98 7.01 -2.48 -0.27
N PRO A 99 5.77 -2.28 0.21
CA PRO A 99 4.69 -3.25 0.10
C PRO A 99 4.16 -3.39 -1.35
N HIS A 100 4.97 -3.11 -2.37
CA HIS A 100 4.49 -3.02 -3.75
C HIS A 100 3.94 -4.34 -4.29
N ASN A 101 4.44 -5.49 -3.83
CA ASN A 101 3.93 -6.81 -4.26
C ASN A 101 2.66 -7.24 -3.52
N ILE A 102 2.27 -6.59 -2.41
CA ILE A 102 1.00 -6.93 -1.71
C ILE A 102 -0.23 -6.43 -2.50
N LYS A 103 -0.03 -5.40 -3.33
CA LYS A 103 -1.06 -4.75 -4.15
C LYS A 103 -1.93 -5.76 -4.88
N LEU A 104 -1.28 -6.68 -5.61
CA LEU A 104 -1.98 -7.60 -6.49
C LEU A 104 -2.85 -8.59 -5.71
N ILE A 105 -2.33 -9.19 -4.64
CA ILE A 105 -3.12 -10.11 -3.82
C ILE A 105 -4.28 -9.37 -3.13
N ASN A 106 -4.05 -8.17 -2.61
CA ASN A 106 -5.11 -7.36 -2.00
C ASN A 106 -6.22 -7.05 -3.00
N LEU A 107 -5.90 -6.61 -4.21
CA LEU A 107 -6.89 -6.35 -5.26
C LEU A 107 -7.69 -7.61 -5.64
N CYS A 108 -7.04 -8.76 -5.75
CA CYS A 108 -7.72 -10.04 -5.98
C CYS A 108 -8.66 -10.41 -4.81
N ARG A 109 -8.25 -10.14 -3.57
CA ARG A 109 -9.09 -10.36 -2.39
C ARG A 109 -10.27 -9.41 -2.35
N ILE A 110 -10.07 -8.11 -2.56
CA ILE A 110 -11.14 -7.11 -2.63
C ILE A 110 -12.19 -7.52 -3.68
N LYS A 111 -11.76 -7.94 -4.87
CA LYS A 111 -12.67 -8.41 -5.93
C LYS A 111 -13.45 -9.67 -5.54
N LYS A 112 -12.88 -10.53 -4.69
CA LYS A 112 -13.48 -11.80 -4.27
C LYS A 112 -14.41 -11.68 -3.07
N VAL A 113 -14.04 -10.88 -2.07
CA VAL A 113 -14.75 -10.81 -0.78
C VAL A 113 -15.41 -9.46 -0.51
N GLY A 114 -15.16 -8.45 -1.35
CA GLY A 114 -15.60 -7.08 -1.15
C GLY A 114 -14.61 -6.25 -0.32
N LEU A 115 -14.63 -4.93 -0.53
CA LEU A 115 -13.72 -3.99 0.13
C LEU A 115 -13.88 -4.01 1.66
N ASP A 116 -15.11 -3.95 2.14
CA ASP A 116 -15.42 -3.91 3.58
C ASP A 116 -14.85 -5.12 4.33
N ARG A 117 -15.11 -6.31 3.79
CA ARG A 117 -14.61 -7.55 4.40
C ARG A 117 -13.08 -7.63 4.34
N TRP A 118 -12.47 -7.24 3.23
CA TRP A 118 -11.02 -7.22 3.13
C TRP A 118 -10.38 -6.26 4.15
N ILE A 119 -10.97 -5.07 4.34
CA ILE A 119 -10.50 -4.07 5.32
C ILE A 119 -10.51 -4.65 6.73
N GLU A 120 -11.62 -5.28 7.15
CA GLU A 120 -11.82 -5.71 8.53
C GLU A 120 -11.16 -7.06 8.85
N GLU A 121 -11.11 -7.98 7.89
CA GLU A 121 -10.67 -9.36 8.15
C GLU A 121 -9.27 -9.70 7.59
N GLU A 122 -8.85 -9.07 6.49
CA GLU A 122 -7.73 -9.61 5.69
C GLU A 122 -6.51 -8.68 5.60
N ALA A 123 -6.71 -7.37 5.42
CA ALA A 123 -5.64 -6.42 5.08
C ALA A 123 -4.44 -6.47 6.02
N GLY A 124 -4.69 -6.36 7.34
CA GLY A 124 -3.63 -6.38 8.35
C GLY A 124 -2.88 -7.71 8.40
N GLN A 125 -3.58 -8.83 8.25
CA GLN A 125 -2.95 -10.15 8.25
C GLN A 125 -2.14 -10.41 6.99
N ILE A 126 -2.64 -9.99 5.81
CA ILE A 126 -1.89 -10.09 4.56
C ILE A 126 -0.58 -9.29 4.68
N ARG A 127 -0.65 -8.04 5.17
CA ARG A 127 0.53 -7.20 5.36
C ARG A 127 1.53 -7.82 6.33
N LYS A 128 1.06 -8.26 7.50
CA LYS A 128 1.91 -8.90 8.51
C LYS A 128 2.63 -10.11 7.91
N LYS A 129 1.89 -11.05 7.33
CA LYS A 129 2.47 -12.27 6.76
C LYS A 129 3.39 -11.99 5.56
N TYR A 130 3.16 -10.92 4.79
CA TYR A 130 4.07 -10.52 3.71
C TYR A 130 5.47 -10.19 4.22
N PHE A 131 5.59 -9.45 5.32
CA PHE A 131 6.90 -9.03 5.86
C PHE A 131 7.50 -10.04 6.84
N THR A 132 6.69 -10.84 7.55
CA THR A 132 7.19 -11.73 8.61
C THR A 132 7.07 -13.22 8.30
N GLY A 133 6.22 -13.60 7.35
CA GLY A 133 5.97 -15.00 6.99
C GLY A 133 7.18 -15.66 6.34
N LYS A 134 7.25 -16.98 6.42
CA LYS A 134 8.30 -17.77 5.75
C LYS A 134 7.83 -18.23 4.37
N PHE A 135 8.77 -18.40 3.45
CA PHE A 135 8.51 -18.99 2.15
C PHE A 135 8.92 -20.46 2.17
N ALA A 136 8.03 -21.34 1.74
CA ALA A 136 8.32 -22.75 1.50
C ALA A 136 8.05 -23.07 0.03
N VAL A 137 9.06 -23.59 -0.67
CA VAL A 137 8.97 -23.94 -2.09
C VAL A 137 7.81 -24.92 -2.30
N GLY A 138 6.94 -24.60 -3.26
CA GLY A 138 5.74 -25.39 -3.58
C GLY A 138 4.55 -25.22 -2.61
N LYS A 139 4.74 -24.57 -1.46
CA LYS A 139 3.67 -24.26 -0.48
C LYS A 139 3.34 -22.77 -0.40
N GLY A 140 4.21 -21.91 -0.93
CA GLY A 140 4.04 -20.46 -0.86
C GLY A 140 4.36 -19.95 0.53
N GLN A 141 3.40 -19.23 1.14
CA GLN A 141 3.55 -18.69 2.49
C GLN A 141 3.34 -19.81 3.52
N ALA A 142 4.37 -20.08 4.32
CA ALA A 142 4.37 -21.04 5.41
C ALA A 142 4.14 -20.36 6.77
N GLU A 143 3.69 -21.16 7.74
CA GLU A 143 3.57 -20.77 9.15
C GLU A 143 4.93 -20.43 9.78
#